data_AF-Q7NMV3-F1
#
_entry.id   AF-Q7NMV3-F1
#
_cell.length_a   1.000
_cell.length_b   1.000
_cell.length_c   1.000
_cell.angle_alpha   90.00
_cell.angle_beta   90.00
_cell.angle_gamma   90.00
#
_symmetry.space_group_name_H-M   'P 1'
#
loop_
_entity.id
_entity.type
_entity.pdbx_description
1 polymer ?
#
loop_
_entity_poly.entity_id
_entity_poly.type
_entity_poly.pdbx_seq_one_letter_code
_entity_poly.pdbx_strand_id
1 'polypeptide(L)'
;MPTIHYKGWTIRVYPVADGTLAELTDPQGRTYHEPRILVSTPEQASFYAKKCINWLSTAAARKGRPSAAKETARPQEAVGKTG
;
A
#
# COMPACT_ATOMS: atom_id res chain seq x y z
N MET A 1 24.66 -6.78 -1.72
CA MET A 1 23.61 -5.87 -1.23
C MET A 1 22.43 -6.71 -0.75
N PRO A 2 21.89 -6.49 0.46
CA PRO A 2 20.80 -7.29 0.99
C PRO A 2 19.53 -7.14 0.15
N THR A 3 18.91 -8.28 -0.15
CA THR A 3 17.62 -8.37 -0.83
C THR A 3 16.63 -9.04 0.10
N ILE A 4 15.47 -8.41 0.28
CA ILE A 4 14.42 -8.86 1.19
C ILE A 4 13.15 -9.08 0.37
N HIS A 5 12.54 -10.26 0.51
CA HIS A 5 11.22 -10.52 -0.06
C HIS A 5 10.15 -10.22 1.00
N TYR A 6 9.13 -9.43 0.66
CA TYR A 6 8.06 -9.03 1.59
C TYR A 6 6.73 -8.90 0.85
N LYS A 7 5.74 -9.73 1.22
CA LYS A 7 4.39 -9.73 0.59
C LYS A 7 4.41 -9.83 -0.95
N GLY A 8 5.34 -10.62 -1.49
CA GLY A 8 5.54 -10.77 -2.94
C GLY A 8 6.34 -9.64 -3.60
N TRP A 9 6.67 -8.58 -2.86
CA TRP A 9 7.56 -7.53 -3.32
C TRP A 9 9.01 -7.89 -3.04
N THR A 10 9.92 -7.35 -3.84
CA THR A 10 11.36 -7.41 -3.62
C THR A 10 11.86 -6.04 -3.16
N ILE A 11 12.61 -6.01 -2.07
CA ILE A 11 13.25 -4.82 -1.51
C ILE A 11 14.76 -4.99 -1.67
N ARG A 12 15.41 -4.10 -2.42
CA ARG A 12 16.88 -4.06 -2.53
C ARG A 12 17.39 -2.89 -1.72
N VAL A 13 18.25 -3.16 -0.74
CA VAL A 13 18.81 -2.12 0.12
C VAL A 13 20.28 -1.93 -0.23
N TYR A 14 20.66 -0.68 -0.47
CA TYR A 14 22.02 -0.35 -0.88
C TYR A 14 22.48 1.00 -0.33
N PRO A 15 23.76 1.10 0.07
CA PRO A 15 24.35 2.37 0.46
C PRO A 15 24.48 3.30 -0.76
N VAL A 16 24.36 4.59 -0.50
CA VAL A 16 24.64 5.69 -1.42
C VAL A 16 25.53 6.71 -0.69
N ALA A 17 26.04 7.72 -1.41
CA ALA A 17 26.98 8.70 -0.85
C ALA A 17 26.52 9.32 0.48
N ASP A 18 25.22 9.63 0.60
CA ASP A 18 24.64 10.34 1.73
C ASP A 18 23.78 9.46 2.67
N GLY A 19 23.86 8.13 2.55
CA GLY A 19 23.10 7.23 3.42
C GLY A 19 22.75 5.89 2.79
N THR A 20 21.56 5.39 3.07
CA THR A 20 21.05 4.10 2.58
C THR A 20 19.69 4.28 1.93
N LEU A 21 19.50 3.65 0.77
CA LEU A 21 18.23 3.60 0.06
C LEU A 21 17.67 2.18 0.02
N ALA A 22 16.35 2.11 -0.17
CA ALA A 22 15.64 0.89 -0.50
C ALA A 22 14.87 1.08 -1.80
N GLU A 23 15.11 0.20 -2.77
CA GLU A 23 14.38 0.11 -4.02
C GLU A 23 13.33 -1.00 -3.93
N LEU A 24 12.11 -0.71 -4.39
CA LEU A 24 10.99 -1.64 -4.32
C LEU A 24 10.68 -2.17 -5.72
N THR A 25 10.52 -3.47 -5.85
CA THR A 25 10.03 -4.11 -7.08
C THR A 25 8.74 -4.85 -6.75
N ASP A 26 7.67 -4.57 -7.49
CA ASP A 26 6.37 -5.21 -7.30
C ASP A 26 6.40 -6.69 -7.74
N PRO A 27 5.36 -7.47 -7.40
CA PRO A 27 5.26 -8.87 -7.83
C PRO A 27 5.20 -9.06 -9.37
N GLN A 28 4.92 -8.00 -10.12
CA GLN A 28 4.86 -7.98 -11.58
C GLN A 28 6.22 -7.58 -12.20
N GLY A 29 7.25 -7.34 -11.39
CA GLY A 29 8.59 -6.97 -11.85
C GLY A 29 8.78 -5.47 -12.11
N ARG A 30 7.82 -4.61 -11.74
CA ARG A 30 7.95 -3.15 -11.89
C ARG A 30 8.69 -2.55 -10.72
N THR A 31 9.77 -1.83 -11.02
CA THR A 31 10.57 -1.11 -10.03
C THR A 31 9.97 0.26 -9.74
N TYR A 32 9.78 0.54 -8.46
CA TYR A 32 9.32 1.81 -7.93
C TYR A 32 10.52 2.58 -7.39
N HIS A 33 10.82 3.69 -8.05
CA HIS A 33 11.88 4.59 -7.62
C HIS A 33 11.41 5.64 -6.64
N GLU A 34 10.10 5.78 -6.40
CA GLU A 34 9.53 6.77 -5.47
C GLU A 34 8.48 6.13 -4.56
N PRO A 35 8.39 6.55 -3.29
CA PRO A 35 9.18 7.62 -2.65
C PRO A 35 10.62 7.19 -2.29
N ARG A 36 11.63 8.01 -2.63
CA ARG A 36 13.03 7.82 -2.20
C ARG A 36 13.20 8.33 -0.78
N ILE A 37 13.23 7.41 0.19
CA ILE A 37 13.49 7.75 1.58
C ILE A 37 14.96 7.42 1.86
N LEU A 38 15.78 8.47 1.92
CA LEU A 38 17.19 8.38 2.32
C LEU A 38 17.27 8.33 3.84
N VAL A 39 17.91 7.28 4.36
CA VAL A 39 18.04 7.06 5.81
C VAL A 39 19.46 6.63 6.17
N SER A 40 19.82 6.74 7.45
CA SER A 40 21.19 6.53 7.89
C SER A 40 21.61 5.05 7.93
N THR A 41 20.66 4.10 8.03
CA THR A 41 21.00 2.67 8.17
C THR A 41 20.17 1.74 7.27
N PRO A 42 20.71 0.56 6.89
CA PRO A 42 19.97 -0.46 6.14
C PRO A 42 18.71 -0.98 6.82
N GLU A 43 18.69 -1.05 8.15
CA GLU A 43 17.55 -1.50 8.94
C GLU A 43 16.41 -0.49 8.84
N GLN A 44 16.72 0.80 8.92
CA GLN A 44 15.74 1.86 8.71
C GLN A 44 15.20 1.81 7.28
N ALA A 45 16.07 1.63 6.28
CA ALA A 45 15.67 1.59 4.87
C ALA A 45 14.68 0.43 4.64
N SER A 46 15.00 -0.74 5.21
CA SER A 46 14.14 -1.92 5.18
C SER A 46 12.80 -1.69 5.90
N PHE A 47 12.80 -1.00 7.04
CA PHE A 47 11.60 -0.69 7.81
C PHE A 47 10.66 0.26 7.04
N TYR A 48 11.19 1.34 6.49
CA TYR A 48 10.42 2.30 5.68
C TYR A 48 9.90 1.66 4.38
N ALA A 49 10.70 0.82 3.72
CA ALA A 49 10.29 0.05 2.56
C ALA A 49 9.05 -0.82 2.85
N LYS A 50 9.06 -1.57 3.96
CA LYS A 50 7.91 -2.40 4.38
C LYS A 50 6.66 -1.54 4.68
N LYS A 51 6.83 -0.38 5.31
CA LYS A 51 5.72 0.57 5.53
C LYS A 51 5.14 1.09 4.21
N CYS A 52 5.99 1.44 3.25
CA CYS A 52 5.57 1.88 1.92
C CYS A 52 4.76 0.79 1.20
N ILE A 53 5.24 -0.46 1.19
CA ILE A 53 4.52 -1.60 0.61
C ILE A 53 3.14 -1.79 1.26
N ASN A 54 3.06 -1.69 2.59
CA ASN A 54 1.78 -1.78 3.30
C ASN A 54 0.80 -0.68 2.91
N TRP A 55 1.29 0.56 2.79
CA TRP A 55 0.47 1.68 2.34
C TRP A 55 0.00 1.50 0.89
N LEU A 56 0.89 1.13 -0.04
CA LEU A 56 0.56 0.87 -1.44
C LEU A 56 -0.47 -0.26 -1.58
N SER A 57 -0.29 -1.35 -0.82
CA SER A 57 -1.22 -2.48 -0.81
C SER A 57 -2.62 -2.05 -0.31
N THR A 58 -2.66 -1.20 0.73
CA THR A 58 -3.92 -0.68 1.28
C THR A 58 -4.60 0.29 0.31
N ALA A 59 -3.83 1.16 -0.35
CA ALA A 59 -4.34 2.10 -1.34
C ALA A 59 -4.92 1.38 -2.56
N ALA A 60 -4.24 0.32 -3.04
CA ALA A 60 -4.74 -0.52 -4.13
C ALA A 60 -6.06 -1.22 -3.75
N ALA A 61 -6.15 -1.77 -2.54
CA ALA A 61 -7.38 -2.40 -2.05
C ALA A 61 -8.55 -1.42 -1.92
N ARG A 62 -8.29 -0.13 -1.63
CA ARG A 62 -9.32 0.92 -1.60
C ARG A 62 -9.78 1.34 -3.00
N LYS A 63 -8.90 1.37 -4.00
CA LYS A 63 -9.29 1.64 -5.40
C LYS A 63 -10.09 0.50 -6.04
N GLY A 64 -9.90 -0.74 -5.60
CA GLY A 64 -10.63 -1.90 -6.11
C GLY A 64 -11.97 -2.18 -5.42
N ARG A 65 -12.31 -1.47 -4.33
CA ARG A 65 -13.58 -1.65 -3.63
C ARG A 65 -14.59 -0.63 -4.18
N PRO A 66 -15.65 -1.03 -4.91
CA PRO A 66 -16.77 -0.12 -5.11
C PRO A 66 -17.25 0.31 -3.72
N SER A 67 -17.34 1.62 -3.52
CA SER A 67 -17.86 2.20 -2.30
C SER A 67 -19.24 1.59 -2.05
N ALA A 68 -19.37 0.75 -1.01
CA ALA A 68 -20.66 0.27 -0.51
C ALA A 68 -21.41 1.41 0.20
N ALA A 69 -21.42 2.60 -0.39
CA ALA A 69 -22.24 3.73 0.00
C ALA A 69 -23.53 3.70 -0.82
N LYS A 70 -24.38 2.70 -0.54
CA LYS A 70 -25.82 2.77 -0.76
C LYS A 70 -26.56 1.80 0.16
N GLU A 71 -26.15 1.73 1.43
CA GLU A 71 -26.98 1.15 2.49
C GLU A 71 -27.66 2.29 3.26
N THR A 72 -28.64 2.94 2.61
CA THR A 72 -29.73 3.68 3.29
C THR A 72 -30.89 3.90 2.32
N ALA A 73 -31.45 2.82 1.77
CA ALA A 73 -32.84 2.83 1.36
C ALA A 73 -33.61 1.98 2.37
N ARG A 74 -33.96 2.59 3.52
CA ARG A 74 -35.10 2.08 4.30
C ARG A 74 -36.32 2.15 3.37
N PRO A 75 -37.04 1.06 3.08
CA PRO A 75 -38.41 1.21 2.65
C PRO A 75 -39.19 1.74 3.85
N GLN A 76 -39.69 2.98 3.76
CA GLN A 76 -40.80 3.38 4.61
C GLN A 76 -41.98 2.54 4.15
N GLU A 77 -42.43 1.62 5.00
CA GLU A 77 -43.68 0.90 4.82
C GLU A 77 -44.79 1.92 4.56
N ALA A 78 -45.39 1.82 3.37
CA ALA A 78 -46.63 2.49 3.07
C ALA A 78 -47.72 1.88 3.96
N VAL A 79 -48.09 2.59 5.03
CA VAL A 79 -49.35 2.33 5.75
C VAL A 79 -50.49 2.72 4.80
N GLY A 80 -50.87 1.76 3.97
CA GLY A 80 -52.18 1.71 3.37
C GLY A 80 -53.15 1.09 4.38
N LYS A 81 -54.06 1.89 4.93
CA LYS A 81 -55.39 1.41 5.30
C LYS A 81 -56.42 2.41 4.79
N THR A 82 -56.93 2.06 3.62
CA THR A 82 -58.30 2.26 3.15
C THR A 82 -59.34 1.81 4.16
N GLY A 83 -60.48 2.49 4.20
CA GLY A 83 -61.76 1.96 4.72
C GLY A 83 -62.36 2.78 5.84
#